data_AF-A0A7D9LTD1-F1
#
_entry.id   AF-A0A7D9LTD1-F1
#
_cell.length_a   1.000
_cell.length_b   1.000
_cell.length_c   1.000
_cell.angle_alpha   90.00
_cell.angle_beta   90.00
_cell.angle_gamma   90.00
#
_symmetry.space_group_name_H-M   'P 1'
#
loop_
_entity.id
_entity.type
_entity.pdbx_description
1 polymer ?
#
loop_
_entity_poly.entity_id
_entity_poly.type
_entity_poly.pdbx_seq_one_letter_code
_entity_poly.pdbx_strand_id
1 'polypeptide(L)'
;MARCFMRCFQESRCVGFNYRWSEAGANETNCQLSNNTKGRIGLRNEDGEWDFYQDIEMTNKTGRSDNEDGEQILTGDLALSPFQVHCDMESKNGIGVIVIGHDSESRTKVDNYEDPGSYSRKIRYNTTMQQIVAVINQSKNCEQFIKYECSNSLFLRSSYGYWISRQDRKMNYWGGAAVDSGKCACGMNNTCVGGGNCNCDANEERLREDSGFLTDKNTLPVAELRFGDTGITGSGYDEYGYHTLGKLLCWG
;
A
#
# COMPACT_ATOMS: atom_id res chain seq x y z
N MET A 1 -16.39 -30.52 10.80
CA MET A 1 -15.05 -31.00 11.22
C MET A 1 -14.07 -29.86 11.01
N ALA A 2 -13.63 -29.21 12.09
CA ALA A 2 -12.62 -28.16 12.01
C ALA A 2 -11.23 -28.80 11.97
N ARG A 3 -10.36 -28.36 11.05
CA ARG A 3 -8.94 -28.75 11.02
C ARG A 3 -8.09 -27.52 11.23
N CYS A 4 -7.34 -27.50 12.34
CA CYS A 4 -6.28 -26.55 12.60
C CYS A 4 -5.05 -26.89 11.75
N PHE A 5 -4.40 -25.90 11.14
CA PHE A 5 -3.12 -26.08 10.47
C PHE A 5 -1.98 -25.57 11.36
N MET A 6 -1.07 -26.48 11.72
CA MET A 6 0.21 -26.15 12.36
C MET A 6 1.24 -25.75 11.30
N ARG A 7 2.05 -24.72 11.55
CA ARG A 7 3.29 -24.47 10.80
C ARG A 7 4.41 -24.07 11.76
N CYS A 8 5.38 -24.96 11.94
CA CYS A 8 6.57 -24.69 12.76
C CYS A 8 7.61 -23.92 11.94
N PHE A 9 8.18 -22.86 12.51
CA PHE A 9 9.38 -22.21 11.99
C PHE A 9 10.57 -22.52 12.92
N GLN A 10 11.30 -23.60 12.60
CA GLN A 10 12.58 -24.04 13.19
C GLN A 10 12.60 -24.61 14.64
N GLU A 11 13.60 -25.48 14.88
CA GLU A 11 13.69 -26.60 15.84
C GLU A 11 13.66 -26.30 17.36
N SER A 12 13.31 -25.10 17.82
CA SER A 12 13.28 -24.85 19.28
C SER A 12 12.18 -23.93 19.80
N ARG A 13 11.25 -23.47 18.94
CA ARG A 13 10.08 -22.71 19.39
C ARG A 13 8.82 -23.17 18.68
N CYS A 14 8.14 -24.13 19.30
CA CYS A 14 6.77 -24.48 18.95
C CYS A 14 5.82 -23.47 19.61
N VAL A 15 4.94 -22.85 18.82
CA VAL A 15 3.72 -22.20 19.34
C VAL A 15 2.58 -23.20 19.22
N GLY A 16 2.00 -23.59 20.37
CA GLY A 16 0.89 -24.53 20.47
C GLY A 16 -0.37 -23.82 20.96
N PHE A 17 -1.52 -24.21 20.43
CA PHE A 17 -2.83 -23.71 20.83
C PHE A 17 -3.47 -24.70 21.80
N ASN A 18 -4.07 -24.21 22.89
CA ASN A 18 -4.96 -25.02 23.73
C ASN A 18 -6.41 -24.66 23.40
N TYR A 19 -7.23 -25.69 23.14
CA TYR A 19 -8.68 -25.54 23.06
C TYR A 19 -9.28 -25.75 24.46
N ARG A 20 -10.17 -24.86 24.89
CA ARG A 20 -11.12 -25.17 25.97
C ARG A 20 -12.52 -25.25 25.37
N TRP A 21 -13.14 -26.40 25.51
CA TRP A 21 -14.57 -26.55 25.27
C TRP A 21 -15.33 -25.89 26.41
N SER A 22 -16.28 -25.01 26.11
CA SER A 22 -17.26 -24.51 27.08
C SER A 22 -18.65 -24.84 26.56
N GLU A 23 -19.37 -25.69 27.29
CA GLU A 23 -20.81 -25.88 27.14
C GLU A 23 -21.54 -24.65 27.68
N ALA A 24 -21.58 -23.55 26.91
CA ALA A 24 -22.58 -22.50 27.10
C ALA A 24 -22.58 -21.51 25.91
N GLY A 25 -23.33 -21.84 24.87
CA GLY A 25 -24.29 -20.89 24.27
C GLY A 25 -23.82 -19.58 23.63
N ALA A 26 -22.57 -19.40 23.21
CA ALA A 26 -22.16 -18.25 22.39
C ALA A 26 -21.26 -18.70 21.23
N ASN A 27 -21.71 -18.46 19.99
CA ASN A 27 -20.96 -18.69 18.75
C ASN A 27 -19.85 -17.63 18.58
N GLU A 28 -18.93 -17.52 19.53
CA GLU A 28 -17.74 -16.68 19.38
C GLU A 28 -16.49 -17.55 19.42
N THR A 29 -15.83 -17.63 18.26
CA THR A 29 -14.51 -18.26 18.13
C THR A 29 -13.48 -17.16 18.27
N ASN A 30 -12.82 -17.08 19.43
CA ASN A 30 -11.77 -16.09 19.67
C ASN A 30 -10.41 -16.74 19.42
N CYS A 31 -9.84 -16.50 18.24
CA CYS A 31 -8.48 -16.90 17.88
C CYS A 31 -7.52 -15.81 18.33
N GLN A 32 -6.81 -15.99 19.44
CA GLN A 32 -5.84 -15.00 19.90
C GLN A 32 -4.40 -15.50 19.79
N LEU A 33 -3.59 -14.68 19.12
CA LEU A 33 -2.13 -14.75 19.09
C LEU A 33 -1.61 -13.67 20.03
N SER A 34 -0.77 -14.02 21.01
CA SER A 34 0.00 -13.02 21.77
C SER A 34 1.47 -13.39 21.83
N ASN A 35 2.33 -12.42 21.55
CA ASN A 35 3.78 -12.50 21.65
C ASN A 35 4.34 -11.71 22.86
N ASN A 36 3.49 -11.07 23.67
CA ASN A 36 3.88 -10.46 24.94
C ASN A 36 3.14 -11.14 26.10
N THR A 37 3.88 -11.92 26.88
CA THR A 37 3.39 -12.55 28.10
C THR A 37 3.57 -11.59 29.28
N LYS A 38 2.47 -11.07 29.85
CA LYS A 38 2.53 -10.41 31.16
C LYS A 38 2.47 -11.47 32.27
N GLY A 39 3.63 -12.04 32.60
CA GLY A 39 3.81 -12.89 33.79
C GLY A 39 3.08 -14.24 33.75
N ARG A 40 3.57 -15.16 34.58
CA ARG A 40 2.97 -16.47 34.84
C ARG A 40 2.05 -16.33 36.04
N ILE A 41 0.76 -16.57 35.88
CA ILE A 41 -0.16 -16.68 37.02
C ILE A 41 -0.35 -18.17 37.31
N GLY A 42 0.28 -18.65 38.38
CA GLY A 42 0.09 -20.02 38.85
C GLY A 42 -1.21 -20.11 39.64
N LEU A 43 -2.26 -20.67 39.04
CA LEU A 43 -3.47 -21.04 39.76
C LEU A 43 -3.50 -22.56 39.93
N ARG A 44 -3.60 -23.01 41.18
CA ARG A 44 -3.78 -24.43 41.52
C ARG A 44 -5.27 -24.72 41.65
N ASN A 45 -5.76 -25.68 40.86
CA ASN A 45 -7.04 -26.34 41.10
C ASN A 45 -6.81 -27.84 41.33
N GLU A 46 -7.89 -28.57 41.65
CA GLU A 46 -7.86 -30.00 42.01
C GLU A 46 -7.30 -30.93 40.92
N ASP A 47 -7.20 -30.44 39.68
CA ASP A 47 -6.62 -31.16 38.52
C ASP A 47 -5.14 -30.81 38.24
N GLY A 48 -4.48 -30.03 39.11
CA GLY A 48 -3.06 -29.66 38.98
C GLY A 48 -2.80 -28.16 38.75
N GLU A 49 -1.52 -27.84 38.57
CA GLU A 49 -1.01 -26.47 38.41
C GLU A 49 -1.12 -26.02 36.95
N TRP A 50 -1.93 -24.99 36.69
CA TRP A 50 -2.12 -24.44 35.36
C TRP A 50 -1.37 -23.11 35.21
N ASP A 51 -0.63 -22.98 34.11
CA ASP A 51 0.07 -21.76 33.74
C ASP A 51 -0.79 -20.93 32.79
N PHE A 52 -1.34 -19.83 33.31
CA PHE A 52 -2.01 -18.82 32.48
C PHE A 52 -1.04 -17.70 32.12
N TYR A 53 -1.09 -17.28 30.85
CA TYR A 53 -0.43 -16.09 30.35
C TYR A 53 -1.45 -14.97 30.23
N GLN A 54 -1.13 -13.79 30.78
CA GLN A 54 -2.05 -12.63 30.76
C GLN A 54 -2.13 -12.03 29.34
N ASP A 55 -3.35 -11.88 28.85
CA ASP A 55 -3.66 -11.25 27.57
C ASP A 55 -3.26 -9.77 27.53
N ILE A 56 -2.89 -9.29 26.34
CA ILE A 56 -2.91 -7.85 26.03
C ILE A 56 -4.37 -7.52 25.74
N GLU A 57 -4.94 -6.53 26.43
CA GLU A 57 -6.26 -5.99 26.08
C GLU A 57 -6.23 -5.42 24.66
N MET A 58 -6.60 -6.24 23.67
CA MET A 58 -6.98 -5.75 22.36
C MET A 58 -8.45 -5.38 22.43
N THR A 59 -8.74 -4.10 22.17
CA THR A 59 -10.10 -3.56 22.10
C THR A 59 -10.96 -4.42 21.18
N ASN A 60 -12.07 -4.93 21.73
CA ASN A 60 -13.10 -5.73 21.06
C ASN A 60 -13.31 -5.33 19.59
N LYS A 61 -13.00 -6.24 18.66
CA LYS A 61 -13.71 -6.33 17.38
C LYS A 61 -14.05 -7.78 17.07
N THR A 62 -15.36 -8.02 17.06
CA THR A 62 -16.18 -9.10 16.51
C THR A 62 -15.46 -10.14 15.64
N GLY A 63 -15.63 -11.42 15.97
CA GLY A 63 -15.15 -12.56 15.19
C GLY A 63 -15.66 -12.52 13.74
N ARG A 64 -14.74 -12.25 12.81
CA ARG A 64 -15.01 -12.25 11.38
C ARG A 64 -14.27 -13.41 10.73
N SER A 65 -14.93 -14.07 9.79
CA SER A 65 -14.37 -15.18 8.99
C SER A 65 -13.13 -14.69 8.21
N ASP A 66 -12.08 -15.51 8.13
CA ASP A 66 -10.84 -15.21 7.37
C ASP A 66 -11.09 -14.97 5.86
N ASN A 67 -12.31 -15.21 5.38
CA ASN A 67 -12.75 -15.06 3.99
C ASN A 67 -13.63 -13.82 3.75
N GLU A 68 -13.72 -12.89 4.70
CA GLU A 68 -14.51 -11.67 4.57
C GLU A 68 -13.65 -10.40 4.65
N ASP A 69 -14.00 -9.40 3.84
CA ASP A 69 -13.37 -8.07 3.84
C ASP A 69 -13.32 -7.45 5.22
N GLY A 70 -12.19 -6.98 5.70
CA GLY A 70 -12.14 -6.36 7.02
C GLY A 70 -10.76 -5.94 7.51
N GLU A 71 -10.74 -5.38 8.72
CA GLU A 71 -9.49 -5.04 9.41
C GLU A 71 -8.87 -6.30 10.02
N GLN A 72 -7.57 -6.50 9.78
CA GLN A 72 -6.78 -7.61 10.27
C GLN A 72 -5.48 -7.11 10.91
N ILE A 73 -4.95 -7.83 11.90
CA ILE A 73 -3.67 -7.51 12.54
C ILE A 73 -2.57 -8.35 11.91
N LEU A 74 -1.55 -7.69 11.36
CA LEU A 74 -0.34 -8.35 10.88
C LEU A 74 0.73 -8.31 11.97
N THR A 75 1.33 -9.48 12.25
CA THR A 75 2.51 -9.59 13.12
C THR A 75 3.75 -9.80 12.24
N GLY A 76 4.68 -8.86 12.29
CA GLY A 76 5.97 -8.99 11.59
C GLY A 76 6.96 -9.84 12.39
N ASP A 77 8.11 -10.14 11.79
CA ASP A 77 9.26 -10.71 12.51
C ASP A 77 9.58 -9.87 13.76
N LEU A 78 10.22 -10.48 14.76
CA LEU A 78 10.46 -10.03 16.15
C LEU A 78 10.87 -8.55 16.39
N ALA A 79 11.17 -7.77 15.35
CA ALA A 79 11.52 -6.36 15.39
C ALA A 79 10.36 -5.37 15.11
N LEU A 80 9.19 -5.83 14.62
CA LEU A 80 8.06 -4.94 14.31
C LEU A 80 6.86 -5.20 15.24
N SER A 81 6.31 -4.12 15.81
CA SER A 81 5.07 -4.21 16.57
C SER A 81 3.90 -4.59 15.65
N PRO A 82 2.95 -5.42 16.11
CA PRO A 82 1.73 -5.72 15.36
C PRO A 82 1.01 -4.45 14.90
N PHE A 83 0.38 -4.48 13.73
CA PHE A 83 -0.36 -3.34 13.19
C PHE A 83 -1.59 -3.77 12.39
N GLN A 84 -2.59 -2.89 12.36
CA GLN A 84 -3.83 -3.11 11.63
C GLN A 84 -3.68 -2.75 10.15
N VAL A 85 -4.25 -3.60 9.30
CA VAL A 85 -4.40 -3.37 7.86
C VAL A 85 -5.83 -3.70 7.44
N HIS A 86 -6.27 -3.14 6.32
CA HIS A 86 -7.49 -3.58 5.66
C HIS A 86 -7.15 -4.71 4.68
N CYS A 87 -7.86 -5.83 4.78
CA CYS A 87 -7.79 -6.92 3.83
C CYS A 87 -9.09 -6.94 3.01
N ASP A 88 -8.96 -6.77 1.70
CA ASP A 88 -10.02 -6.96 0.72
C ASP A 88 -9.95 -8.40 0.22
N MET A 89 -10.98 -9.19 0.56
CA MET A 89 -11.17 -10.59 0.22
C MET A 89 -12.12 -10.79 -0.96
N GLU A 90 -12.78 -9.74 -1.44
CA GLU A 90 -13.69 -9.79 -2.59
C GLU A 90 -12.95 -9.59 -3.92
N SER A 91 -11.90 -8.76 -3.91
CA SER A 91 -11.09 -8.44 -5.07
C SER A 91 -10.21 -9.62 -5.55
N LYS A 92 -9.63 -9.46 -6.75
CA LYS A 92 -8.62 -10.37 -7.34
C LYS A 92 -9.01 -11.86 -7.25
N ASN A 93 -10.29 -12.19 -7.52
CA ASN A 93 -10.85 -13.54 -7.48
C ASN A 93 -10.77 -14.22 -6.10
N GLY A 94 -10.98 -13.47 -5.02
CA GLY A 94 -11.02 -14.03 -3.67
C GLY A 94 -9.64 -14.18 -3.00
N ILE A 95 -8.58 -13.63 -3.61
CA ILE A 95 -7.26 -13.60 -3.00
C ILE A 95 -7.23 -12.40 -2.05
N GLY A 96 -6.89 -12.63 -0.78
CA GLY A 96 -6.75 -11.54 0.19
C GLY A 96 -5.74 -10.49 -0.26
N VAL A 97 -6.22 -9.26 -0.45
CA VAL A 97 -5.45 -8.09 -0.85
C VAL A 97 -5.29 -7.16 0.35
N ILE A 98 -4.06 -6.95 0.77
CA ILE A 98 -3.74 -5.94 1.77
C ILE A 98 -3.82 -4.57 1.11
N VAL A 99 -4.66 -3.70 1.66
CA VAL A 99 -4.94 -2.35 1.16
C VAL A 99 -4.36 -1.32 2.13
N ILE A 100 -3.38 -0.53 1.66
CA ILE A 100 -2.73 0.52 2.46
C ILE A 100 -3.04 1.89 1.87
N GLY A 101 -3.81 2.67 2.62
CA GLY A 101 -4.21 4.03 2.26
C GLY A 101 -3.23 5.13 2.68
N HIS A 102 -3.45 6.33 2.15
CA HIS A 102 -2.64 7.53 2.41
C HIS A 102 -3.44 8.82 2.19
N ASP A 103 -2.84 9.96 2.55
CA ASP A 103 -3.47 11.28 2.53
C ASP A 103 -3.62 11.96 1.15
N SER A 104 -3.43 11.23 0.04
CA SER A 104 -3.33 11.83 -1.30
C SER A 104 -4.09 11.05 -2.38
N GLU A 105 -5.16 10.37 -1.97
CA GLU A 105 -5.96 9.51 -2.85
C GLU A 105 -6.92 10.29 -3.77
N SER A 106 -7.24 11.53 -3.40
CA SER A 106 -8.13 12.40 -4.19
C SER A 106 -7.38 13.13 -5.31
N ARG A 107 -8.10 13.40 -6.41
CA ARG A 107 -7.62 14.23 -7.52
C ARG A 107 -7.27 15.64 -7.02
N THR A 108 -6.02 16.04 -7.17
CA THR A 108 -5.48 17.29 -6.61
C THR A 108 -4.92 18.17 -7.72
N LYS A 109 -5.33 19.46 -7.77
CA LYS A 109 -4.83 20.44 -8.77
C LYS A 109 -3.38 20.80 -8.49
N VAL A 110 -2.61 20.96 -9.57
CA VAL A 110 -1.27 21.54 -9.62
C VAL A 110 -1.36 22.76 -10.52
N ASP A 111 -0.97 23.92 -9.99
CA ASP A 111 -1.18 25.22 -10.61
C ASP A 111 -0.23 26.24 -9.97
N ASN A 112 0.32 27.15 -10.75
CA ASN A 112 1.35 28.15 -10.43
C ASN A 112 2.70 27.57 -9.96
N TYR A 113 3.21 26.57 -10.69
CA TYR A 113 4.51 25.91 -10.45
C TYR A 113 5.29 25.82 -11.77
N GLU A 114 6.08 26.85 -12.07
CA GLU A 114 6.82 26.95 -13.34
C GLU A 114 8.02 26.01 -13.38
N ASP A 115 8.90 26.08 -12.37
CA ASP A 115 10.17 25.34 -12.39
C ASP A 115 9.96 23.81 -12.38
N PRO A 116 10.86 23.02 -13.01
CA PRO A 116 10.77 21.57 -13.05
C PRO A 116 10.65 20.94 -11.66
N GLY A 117 9.55 20.19 -11.45
CA GLY A 117 9.29 19.52 -10.18
C GLY A 117 9.12 20.46 -8.97
N SER A 118 8.85 21.75 -9.17
CA SER A 118 8.68 22.71 -8.07
C SER A 118 7.47 22.41 -7.19
N TYR A 119 6.39 21.85 -7.75
CA TYR A 119 5.32 21.27 -6.96
C TYR A 119 5.83 20.01 -6.25
N SER A 120 5.53 19.88 -4.96
CA SER A 120 5.89 18.71 -4.15
C SER A 120 4.69 18.23 -3.34
N ARG A 121 4.32 16.96 -3.53
CA ARG A 121 3.33 16.26 -2.70
C ARG A 121 3.97 15.04 -2.07
N LYS A 122 4.46 15.21 -0.84
CA LYS A 122 4.90 14.09 0.02
C LYS A 122 3.70 13.26 0.47
N ILE A 123 3.80 11.95 0.34
CA ILE A 123 2.72 11.02 0.64
C ILE A 123 2.83 10.54 2.08
N ARG A 124 1.77 10.70 2.86
CA ARG A 124 1.69 10.21 4.24
C ARG A 124 0.75 9.01 4.30
N TYR A 125 1.35 7.83 4.42
CA TYR A 125 0.61 6.58 4.59
C TYR A 125 0.07 6.45 6.02
N ASN A 126 -1.05 5.74 6.15
CA ASN A 126 -1.66 5.44 7.44
C ASN A 126 -0.81 4.45 8.26
N THR A 127 0.10 3.75 7.59
CA THR A 127 1.01 2.75 8.15
C THR A 127 2.45 3.23 8.00
N THR A 128 3.33 2.85 8.94
CA THR A 128 4.74 3.27 8.85
C THR A 128 5.45 2.63 7.66
N MET A 129 6.46 3.30 7.11
CA MET A 129 7.19 2.77 5.95
C MET A 129 7.87 1.43 6.24
N GLN A 130 8.34 1.21 7.48
CA GLN A 130 8.92 -0.08 7.90
C GLN A 130 7.91 -1.23 7.83
N GLN A 131 6.69 -0.99 8.30
CA GLN A 131 5.58 -1.95 8.23
C GLN A 131 5.13 -2.20 6.79
N ILE A 132 5.06 -1.15 5.95
CA ILE A 132 4.74 -1.30 4.52
C ILE A 132 5.78 -2.17 3.82
N VAL A 133 7.07 -1.96 4.08
CA VAL A 133 8.14 -2.78 3.50
C VAL A 133 8.03 -4.24 3.95
N ALA A 134 7.62 -4.51 5.19
CA ALA A 134 7.36 -5.87 5.65
C ALA A 134 6.21 -6.53 4.85
N VAL A 135 5.12 -5.81 4.61
CA VAL A 135 4.01 -6.28 3.76
C VAL A 135 4.49 -6.58 2.34
N ILE A 136 5.24 -5.66 1.73
CA ILE A 136 5.79 -5.83 0.38
C ILE A 136 6.69 -7.07 0.31
N ASN A 137 7.55 -7.29 1.31
CA ASN A 137 8.47 -8.42 1.32
C ASN A 137 7.76 -9.77 1.46
N GLN A 138 6.64 -9.82 2.18
CA GLN A 138 5.86 -11.05 2.36
C GLN A 138 4.87 -11.35 1.23
N SER A 139 4.48 -10.33 0.47
CA SER A 139 3.51 -10.49 -0.63
C SER A 139 4.20 -10.94 -1.92
N LYS A 140 3.54 -11.74 -2.77
CA LYS A 140 4.08 -12.04 -4.10
C LYS A 140 4.05 -10.83 -5.03
N ASN A 141 2.96 -10.08 -5.00
CA ASN A 141 2.72 -8.94 -5.87
C ASN A 141 2.37 -7.71 -5.04
N CYS A 142 2.75 -6.54 -5.55
CA CYS A 142 2.19 -5.27 -5.12
C CYS A 142 2.01 -4.34 -6.31
N GLU A 143 0.96 -3.52 -6.28
CA GLU A 143 0.73 -2.49 -7.27
C GLU A 143 0.22 -1.20 -6.63
N GLN A 144 0.50 -0.07 -7.29
CA GLN A 144 -0.05 1.22 -6.90
C GLN A 144 -0.43 2.00 -8.16
N PHE A 145 -1.69 2.43 -8.23
CA PHE A 145 -2.17 3.23 -9.35
C PHE A 145 -1.60 4.65 -9.27
N ILE A 146 -1.18 5.22 -10.40
CA ILE A 146 -0.71 6.60 -10.49
C ILE A 146 -1.27 7.25 -11.76
N LYS A 147 -1.69 8.50 -11.65
CA LYS A 147 -2.24 9.28 -12.77
C LYS A 147 -1.79 10.73 -12.69
N TYR A 148 -1.48 11.28 -13.87
CA TYR A 148 -1.33 12.71 -14.09
C TYR A 148 -2.18 13.14 -15.29
N GLU A 149 -2.93 14.21 -15.09
CA GLU A 149 -3.65 14.93 -16.13
C GLU A 149 -2.99 16.29 -16.31
N CYS A 150 -2.83 16.76 -17.54
CA CYS A 150 -2.04 17.95 -17.85
C CYS A 150 -2.74 18.78 -18.93
N SER A 151 -2.63 20.10 -18.84
CA SER A 151 -3.07 21.04 -19.87
C SER A 151 -1.95 22.04 -20.09
N ASN A 152 -1.30 21.93 -21.25
CA ASN A 152 -0.08 22.66 -21.60
C ASN A 152 0.97 22.58 -20.49
N SER A 153 1.22 21.36 -19.99
CA SER A 153 2.20 21.11 -18.94
C SER A 153 3.09 19.93 -19.32
N LEU A 154 4.38 20.22 -19.48
CA LEU A 154 5.45 19.27 -19.75
C LEU A 154 5.57 18.23 -18.63
N PHE A 155 5.99 17.03 -19.02
CA PHE A 155 5.95 15.89 -18.13
C PHE A 155 7.27 15.14 -18.05
N LEU A 156 7.24 13.83 -18.30
CA LEU A 156 8.32 12.91 -17.96
C LEU A 156 9.59 13.15 -18.78
N ARG A 157 9.45 13.42 -20.09
CA ARG A 157 10.61 13.57 -20.99
C ARG A 157 11.47 14.78 -20.64
N SER A 158 10.83 15.89 -20.29
CA SER A 158 11.51 17.13 -19.91
C SER A 158 11.76 17.20 -18.40
N SER A 159 11.44 16.12 -17.66
CA SER A 159 11.67 16.02 -16.22
C SER A 159 10.90 17.08 -15.39
N TYR A 160 9.77 17.56 -15.90
CA TYR A 160 8.89 18.47 -15.15
C TYR A 160 7.96 17.69 -14.22
N GLY A 161 7.54 16.49 -14.61
CA GLY A 161 6.76 15.58 -13.77
C GLY A 161 7.42 14.22 -13.56
N TYR A 162 7.44 13.75 -12.32
CA TYR A 162 8.01 12.47 -11.92
C TYR A 162 7.55 12.09 -10.50
N TRP A 163 7.78 10.83 -10.12
CA TRP A 163 7.56 10.36 -8.75
C TRP A 163 8.89 9.99 -8.08
N ILE A 164 8.91 10.05 -6.76
CA ILE A 164 10.02 9.63 -5.92
C ILE A 164 9.64 8.32 -5.22
N SER A 165 10.53 7.34 -5.28
CA SER A 165 10.39 6.04 -4.63
C SER A 165 10.60 6.09 -3.12
N ARG A 166 10.26 5.01 -2.40
CA ARG A 166 10.49 4.89 -0.95
C ARG A 166 11.95 5.04 -0.50
N GLN A 167 12.91 4.95 -1.42
CA GLN A 167 14.34 5.15 -1.17
C GLN A 167 14.83 6.54 -1.61
N ASP A 168 13.93 7.50 -1.74
CA ASP A 168 14.22 8.87 -2.17
C ASP A 168 14.87 8.96 -3.57
N ARG A 169 14.61 7.97 -4.43
CA ARG A 169 15.10 7.98 -5.82
C ARG A 169 14.04 8.55 -6.74
N LYS A 170 14.45 9.51 -7.56
CA LYS A 170 13.66 10.02 -8.67
C LYS A 170 13.51 8.95 -9.75
N MET A 171 12.27 8.65 -10.09
CA MET A 171 11.90 7.64 -11.07
C MET A 171 11.69 8.30 -12.43
N ASN A 172 12.03 7.57 -13.50
CA ASN A 172 12.03 8.06 -14.89
C ASN A 172 10.96 7.37 -15.77
N TYR A 173 10.04 6.61 -15.17
CA TYR A 173 8.94 5.95 -15.88
C TYR A 173 7.63 6.20 -15.14
N TRP A 174 6.51 6.02 -15.84
CA TRP A 174 5.18 6.22 -15.29
C TRP A 174 4.35 4.93 -15.20
N GLY A 175 3.13 5.04 -14.66
CA GLY A 175 2.20 3.91 -14.55
C GLY A 175 2.00 3.18 -15.87
N GLY A 176 2.03 1.84 -15.83
CA GLY A 176 1.87 0.97 -17.00
C GLY A 176 3.08 0.89 -17.94
N ALA A 177 4.17 1.62 -17.65
CA ALA A 177 5.43 1.49 -18.39
C ALA A 177 6.41 0.52 -17.72
N ALA A 178 7.38 0.02 -18.49
CA ALA A 178 8.48 -0.75 -17.92
C ALA A 178 9.38 0.15 -17.05
N VAL A 179 9.96 -0.43 -16.00
CA VAL A 179 10.96 0.24 -15.15
C VAL A 179 12.11 0.75 -16.01
N ASP A 180 12.60 1.95 -15.70
CA ASP A 180 13.71 2.61 -16.40
C ASP A 180 13.49 2.94 -17.88
N SER A 181 12.26 2.80 -18.39
CA SER A 181 11.96 2.98 -19.82
C SER A 181 11.99 4.43 -20.32
N GLY A 182 11.92 5.43 -19.44
CA GLY A 182 11.78 6.83 -19.87
C GLY A 182 10.39 7.17 -20.41
N LYS A 183 9.39 6.31 -20.19
CA LYS A 183 8.09 6.33 -20.90
C LYS A 183 6.88 6.20 -19.97
N CYS A 184 5.72 6.52 -20.53
CA CYS A 184 4.40 6.19 -20.01
C CYS A 184 3.80 4.99 -20.75
N ALA A 185 2.64 4.49 -20.31
CA ALA A 185 1.97 3.34 -20.92
C ALA A 185 1.76 3.49 -22.44
N CYS A 186 1.35 4.68 -22.92
CA CYS A 186 1.17 4.92 -24.34
C CYS A 186 2.50 4.83 -25.13
N GLY A 187 3.63 5.18 -24.50
CA GLY A 187 4.95 5.17 -25.13
C GLY A 187 5.51 3.75 -25.28
N MET A 188 5.02 2.82 -24.47
CA MET A 188 5.29 1.38 -24.64
C MET A 188 4.59 0.83 -25.89
N ASN A 189 3.41 1.36 -26.21
CA ASN A 189 2.57 0.88 -27.31
C ASN A 189 2.68 1.76 -28.57
N ASN A 190 3.49 2.82 -28.55
CA ASN A 190 3.57 3.84 -29.61
C ASN A 190 2.21 4.48 -29.95
N THR A 191 1.36 4.67 -28.93
CA THR A 191 0.02 5.26 -29.06
C THR A 191 -0.10 6.65 -28.46
N CYS A 192 1.00 7.25 -27.96
CA CYS A 192 0.95 8.59 -27.41
C CYS A 192 0.61 9.62 -28.48
N VAL A 193 -0.16 10.64 -28.09
CA VAL A 193 -0.38 11.83 -28.92
C VAL A 193 0.97 12.44 -29.32
N GLY A 194 1.10 12.85 -30.58
CA GLY A 194 2.33 13.43 -31.12
C GLY A 194 3.50 12.44 -31.28
N GLY A 195 3.32 11.15 -30.98
CA GLY A 195 4.38 10.14 -31.08
C GLY A 195 5.47 10.25 -29.99
N GLY A 196 5.17 10.92 -28.88
CA GLY A 196 6.08 11.11 -27.75
C GLY A 196 6.19 9.91 -26.81
N ASN A 197 6.88 10.11 -25.67
CA ASN A 197 7.04 9.09 -24.63
C ASN A 197 5.83 8.99 -23.68
N CYS A 198 5.11 10.11 -23.54
CA CYS A 198 3.90 10.29 -22.75
C CYS A 198 2.93 11.21 -23.50
N ASN A 199 1.63 11.13 -23.20
CA ASN A 199 0.65 12.05 -23.79
C ASN A 199 0.88 13.51 -23.37
N CYS A 200 1.27 13.73 -22.11
CA CYS A 200 1.53 15.07 -21.58
C CYS A 200 2.76 15.74 -22.18
N ASP A 201 3.72 14.96 -22.71
CA ASP A 201 4.88 15.53 -23.40
C ASP A 201 4.51 16.26 -24.71
N ALA A 202 3.26 16.14 -25.18
CA ALA A 202 2.77 16.89 -26.34
C ALA A 202 2.64 18.40 -26.06
N ASN A 203 2.55 18.80 -24.78
CA ASN A 203 2.41 20.18 -24.33
C ASN A 203 1.38 20.99 -25.12
N GLU A 204 0.13 20.50 -25.13
CA GLU A 204 -0.98 21.14 -25.84
C GLU A 204 -1.92 21.82 -24.85
N GLU A 205 -2.57 22.93 -25.25
CA GLU A 205 -3.68 23.59 -24.55
C GLU A 205 -4.98 22.74 -24.51
N ARG A 206 -4.85 21.45 -24.21
CA ARG A 206 -5.91 20.45 -24.10
C ARG A 206 -5.57 19.51 -22.96
N LEU A 207 -6.58 19.11 -22.20
CA LEU A 207 -6.40 18.14 -21.14
C LEU A 207 -5.98 16.78 -21.72
N ARG A 208 -4.79 16.32 -21.36
CA ARG A 208 -4.26 14.97 -21.63
C ARG A 208 -4.09 14.20 -20.33
N GLU A 209 -3.89 12.90 -20.45
CA GLU A 209 -3.73 12.00 -19.31
C GLU A 209 -2.65 10.95 -19.58
N ASP A 210 -1.83 10.69 -18.57
CA ASP A 210 -0.98 9.50 -18.47
C ASP A 210 -1.27 8.79 -17.14
N SER A 211 -1.69 7.53 -17.20
CA SER A 211 -2.09 6.75 -16.02
C SER A 211 -1.73 5.27 -16.15
N GLY A 212 -1.68 4.57 -15.01
CA GLY A 212 -1.49 3.13 -14.96
C GLY A 212 -0.98 2.65 -13.60
N PHE A 213 -0.68 1.36 -13.51
CA PHE A 213 -0.13 0.76 -12.29
C PHE A 213 1.40 0.76 -12.31
N LEU A 214 1.98 1.15 -11.19
CA LEU A 214 3.36 0.84 -10.82
C LEU A 214 3.35 -0.53 -10.14
N THR A 215 4.24 -1.44 -10.53
CA THR A 215 4.24 -2.83 -10.04
C THR A 215 5.60 -3.30 -9.51
N ASP A 216 6.64 -2.46 -9.60
CA ASP A 216 7.96 -2.79 -9.09
C ASP A 216 8.01 -2.65 -7.56
N LYS A 217 7.93 -3.80 -6.89
CA LYS A 217 8.07 -3.94 -5.44
C LYS A 217 9.38 -3.35 -4.90
N ASN A 218 10.44 -3.27 -5.72
CA ASN A 218 11.72 -2.75 -5.27
C ASN A 218 11.71 -1.24 -5.06
N THR A 219 10.76 -0.52 -5.64
CA THR A 219 10.66 0.95 -5.60
C THR A 219 9.39 1.45 -4.94
N LEU A 220 8.31 0.65 -4.93
CA LEU A 220 7.05 0.95 -4.24
C LEU A 220 7.15 1.01 -2.70
N PRO A 221 6.31 1.78 -2.00
CA PRO A 221 5.29 2.65 -2.55
C PRO A 221 5.85 4.01 -3.03
N VAL A 222 5.02 4.80 -3.69
CA VAL A 222 5.33 6.20 -4.04
C VAL A 222 5.50 7.03 -2.76
N ALA A 223 6.64 7.69 -2.59
CA ALA A 223 6.92 8.55 -1.44
C ALA A 223 6.58 10.02 -1.70
N GLU A 224 6.75 10.49 -2.94
CA GLU A 224 6.48 11.88 -3.31
C GLU A 224 6.11 11.99 -4.80
N LEU A 225 5.22 12.94 -5.12
CA LEU A 225 4.91 13.34 -6.48
C LEU A 225 5.47 14.74 -6.74
N ARG A 226 6.09 14.92 -7.91
CA ARG A 226 6.70 16.17 -8.35
C ARG A 226 6.15 16.58 -9.71
N PHE A 227 5.80 17.85 -9.85
CA PHE A 227 5.28 18.42 -11.10
C PHE A 227 5.78 19.87 -11.25
N GLY A 228 5.73 20.41 -12.46
CA GLY A 228 6.07 21.78 -12.82
C GLY A 228 5.43 22.11 -14.18
N ASP A 229 5.86 23.18 -14.84
CA ASP A 229 5.25 23.65 -16.10
C ASP A 229 3.74 23.85 -15.94
N THR A 230 3.34 24.45 -14.82
CA THR A 230 1.95 24.82 -14.57
C THR A 230 1.90 26.30 -14.23
N GLY A 231 2.56 27.15 -15.02
CA GLY A 231 2.59 28.59 -14.83
C GLY A 231 1.64 29.31 -15.78
N ILE A 232 1.92 30.59 -16.01
CA ILE A 232 1.23 31.37 -17.03
C ILE A 232 2.21 31.57 -18.19
N THR A 233 1.84 31.07 -19.36
CA THR A 233 2.61 31.24 -20.59
C THR A 233 2.74 32.71 -20.98
N GLY A 234 3.68 33.02 -21.89
CA GLY A 234 3.81 34.37 -22.47
C GLY A 234 2.58 34.85 -23.25
N SER A 235 1.68 33.96 -23.68
CA SER A 235 0.40 34.29 -24.33
C SER A 235 -0.73 34.54 -23.33
N GLY A 236 -0.51 34.32 -22.03
CA GLY A 236 -1.50 34.47 -20.98
C GLY A 236 -2.38 33.24 -20.75
N TYR A 237 -2.05 32.09 -21.36
CA TYR A 237 -2.70 30.81 -21.06
C TYR A 237 -2.23 30.28 -19.71
N ASP A 238 -3.18 29.83 -18.88
CA ASP A 238 -2.96 29.22 -17.56
C ASP A 238 -2.72 27.72 -17.71
N GLU A 239 -1.47 27.29 -17.47
CA GLU A 239 -1.04 25.90 -17.52
C GLU A 239 -1.34 25.22 -16.20
N TYR A 240 -1.89 24.00 -16.24
CA TYR A 240 -2.24 23.30 -15.02
C TYR A 240 -2.19 21.79 -15.19
N GLY A 241 -2.14 21.10 -14.06
CA GLY A 241 -2.28 19.65 -14.01
C GLY A 241 -3.13 19.17 -12.85
N TYR A 242 -3.38 17.88 -12.83
CA TYR A 242 -4.00 17.18 -11.71
C TYR A 242 -3.33 15.84 -11.51
N HIS A 243 -3.01 15.50 -10.26
CA HIS A 243 -2.52 14.17 -9.94
C HIS A 243 -3.53 13.37 -9.13
N THR A 244 -3.42 12.05 -9.23
CA THR A 244 -4.16 11.10 -8.40
C THR A 244 -3.26 9.90 -8.13
N LEU A 245 -3.17 9.50 -6.87
CA LEU A 245 -2.40 8.33 -6.45
C LEU A 245 -3.32 7.35 -5.74
N GLY A 246 -3.37 6.11 -6.21
CA GLY A 246 -4.17 5.06 -5.59
C GLY A 246 -3.49 4.47 -4.35
N LYS A 247 -4.29 3.76 -3.56
CA LYS A 247 -3.80 2.93 -2.44
C LYS A 247 -2.76 1.93 -2.91
N LEU A 248 -1.83 1.58 -2.03
CA LEU A 248 -0.93 0.44 -2.27
C LEU A 248 -1.71 -0.85 -2.01
N LEU A 249 -1.69 -1.75 -3.00
CA LEU A 249 -2.34 -3.05 -2.95
C LEU A 249 -1.27 -4.13 -2.99
N CYS A 250 -1.30 -5.08 -2.06
CA CYS A 250 -0.33 -6.19 -2.01
C CYS A 250 -1.04 -7.53 -1.76
N TRP A 251 -0.65 -8.60 -2.46
CA TRP A 251 -1.31 -9.91 -2.35
C TRP A 251 -0.41 -11.08 -2.76
N GLY A 252 -0.89 -12.29 -2.44
CA GLY A 252 -0.40 -13.57 -2.97
C GLY A 252 0.73 -14.21 -2.18
#